data_AF-A0A804N329-F1
#
_entry.id   AF-A0A804N329-F1
#
_cell.length_a   1.000
_cell.length_b   1.000
_cell.length_c   1.000
_cell.angle_alpha   90.00
_cell.angle_beta   90.00
_cell.angle_gamma   90.00
#
_symmetry.space_group_name_H-M   'P 1'
#
loop_
_entity.id
_entity.type
_entity.pdbx_description
1 polymer ?
#
loop_
_entity_poly.entity_id
_entity_poly.type
_entity_poly.pdbx_seq_one_letter_code
_entity_poly.pdbx_strand_id
1 'polypeptide(L)'
;GKDINALEQHIKNLLSPSTPFFFNTLYDPYRVGADFVRGYPYSLREGVPTAISPRLWLNIPDYDAPTQLVKPLERNTRYVDAILTIPKGTLFPTCGMNLAFDRELIGPAMYFGLMGDGQPIGLVLQPFDWIKKTFFEKPQPEA
;
A
#
# COMPACT_ATOMS: atom_id res chain seq x y z
N GLY A 1 18.15 11.90 10.97
CA GLY A 1 18.36 11.03 9.79
C GLY A 1 18.74 11.87 8.60
N LYS A 2 18.99 11.27 7.43
CA LYS A 2 19.03 12.04 6.17
C LYS A 2 17.60 12.34 5.76
N ASP A 3 17.38 13.51 5.15
CA ASP A 3 16.09 13.84 4.57
C ASP A 3 15.78 12.88 3.40
N ILE A 4 14.52 12.48 3.30
CA ILE A 4 14.03 11.57 2.27
C ILE A 4 13.12 12.34 1.33
N ASN A 5 13.46 12.33 0.05
CA ASN A 5 12.61 12.89 -1.00
C ASN A 5 11.50 11.89 -1.35
N ALA A 6 10.37 11.98 -0.64
CA ALA A 6 9.24 11.06 -0.84
C ALA A 6 8.69 11.11 -2.28
N LEU A 7 8.60 12.31 -2.87
CA LEU A 7 8.08 12.50 -4.23
C LEU A 7 8.97 11.81 -5.27
N GLU A 8 10.28 12.06 -5.23
CA GLU A 8 11.22 11.41 -6.15
C GLU A 8 11.17 9.89 -6.01
N GLN A 9 11.06 9.38 -4.78
CA GLN A 9 10.98 7.94 -4.58
C GLN A 9 9.65 7.35 -5.09
N HIS A 10 8.52 8.04 -4.94
CA HIS A 10 7.25 7.62 -5.54
C HIS A 10 7.34 7.59 -7.07
N ILE A 11 7.93 8.62 -7.69
CA ILE A 11 8.15 8.67 -9.13
C ILE A 11 9.02 7.49 -9.59
N LYS A 12 10.15 7.24 -8.91
CA LYS A 12 11.02 6.10 -9.21
C LYS A 12 10.26 4.77 -9.10
N ASN A 13 9.49 4.57 -8.04
CA ASN A 13 8.72 3.34 -7.83
C ASN A 13 7.66 3.13 -8.92
N LEU A 14 6.96 4.18 -9.36
CA LEU A 14 5.97 4.08 -10.43
C LEU A 14 6.60 3.77 -11.80
N LEU A 15 7.81 4.28 -12.04
CA LEU A 15 8.55 4.04 -13.29
C LEU A 15 9.32 2.71 -13.29
N SER A 16 9.54 2.10 -12.14
CA SER A 16 10.18 0.79 -11.99
C SER A 16 9.14 -0.33 -12.07
N PRO A 17 9.39 -1.44 -12.79
CA PRO A 17 8.49 -2.59 -12.78
C PRO A 17 8.37 -3.23 -11.39
N SER A 18 7.22 -3.83 -11.11
CA SER A 18 6.96 -4.63 -9.90
C SER A 18 7.13 -6.12 -10.17
N THR A 19 7.47 -6.89 -9.13
CA THR A 19 7.72 -8.34 -9.21
C THR A 19 6.79 -9.16 -8.28
N PRO A 20 5.45 -9.08 -8.43
CA PRO A 20 4.50 -9.53 -7.40
C PRO A 20 4.28 -11.05 -7.34
N PHE A 21 4.82 -11.81 -8.30
CA PHE A 21 4.54 -13.24 -8.44
C PHE A 21 5.56 -14.16 -7.74
N PHE A 22 6.72 -13.62 -7.36
CA PHE A 22 7.75 -14.38 -6.66
C PHE A 22 8.48 -13.45 -5.70
N PHE A 23 8.57 -13.84 -4.44
CA PHE A 23 9.21 -13.02 -3.42
C PHE A 23 10.74 -12.98 -3.61
N ASN A 24 11.28 -11.80 -3.82
CA ASN A 24 12.73 -11.58 -3.89
C ASN A 24 13.29 -11.29 -2.50
N THR A 25 14.12 -12.20 -1.97
CA THR A 25 14.75 -12.02 -0.64
C THR A 25 15.84 -10.94 -0.63
N LEU A 26 16.22 -10.42 -1.80
CA LEU A 26 17.05 -9.20 -1.94
C LEU A 26 16.20 -7.94 -2.19
N TYR A 27 14.89 -8.02 -1.93
CA TYR A 27 13.93 -6.92 -2.07
C TYR A 27 13.74 -6.48 -3.52
N ASP A 28 13.90 -5.20 -3.84
CA ASP A 28 13.76 -4.67 -5.20
C ASP A 28 14.96 -5.07 -6.10
N PRO A 29 14.77 -5.95 -7.10
CA PRO A 29 15.85 -6.36 -8.01
C PRO A 29 16.29 -5.26 -8.98
N TYR A 30 15.50 -4.19 -9.16
CA TYR A 30 15.83 -3.09 -10.08
C TYR A 30 16.66 -2.01 -9.42
N ARG A 31 16.88 -2.09 -8.11
CA ARG A 31 17.72 -1.16 -7.38
C ARG A 31 19.19 -1.35 -7.73
N VAL A 32 19.94 -0.25 -7.79
CA VAL A 32 21.40 -0.30 -7.99
C VAL A 32 22.05 -1.17 -6.93
N GLY A 33 22.78 -2.20 -7.38
CA GLY A 33 23.47 -3.15 -6.50
C GLY A 33 22.63 -4.35 -6.05
N ALA A 34 21.38 -4.48 -6.52
CA ALA A 34 20.54 -5.65 -6.32
C ALA A 34 20.35 -6.43 -7.63
N ASP A 35 19.89 -7.67 -7.52
CA ASP A 35 19.53 -8.54 -8.65
C ASP A 35 18.46 -9.54 -8.21
N PHE A 36 17.94 -10.31 -9.16
CA PHE A 36 17.05 -11.43 -8.93
C PHE A 36 17.75 -12.56 -8.17
N VAL A 37 17.06 -13.08 -7.16
CA VAL A 37 17.53 -14.23 -6.38
C VAL A 37 17.58 -15.52 -7.19
N ARG A 38 18.33 -16.48 -6.66
CA ARG A 38 18.37 -17.85 -7.17
C ARG A 38 16.95 -18.44 -7.24
N GLY A 39 16.64 -19.11 -8.34
CA GLY A 39 15.33 -19.72 -8.57
C GLY A 39 14.27 -18.76 -9.10
N TYR A 40 14.54 -17.45 -9.19
CA TYR A 40 13.60 -16.51 -9.79
C TYR A 40 13.43 -16.81 -11.30
N PRO A 41 12.21 -17.14 -11.76
CA PRO A 41 12.00 -17.51 -13.16
C PRO A 41 12.39 -16.41 -14.13
N TYR A 42 13.22 -16.73 -15.13
CA TYR A 42 13.69 -15.75 -16.12
C TYR A 42 12.55 -15.04 -16.83
N SER A 43 11.46 -15.76 -17.13
CA SER A 43 10.25 -15.21 -17.78
C SER A 43 9.50 -14.17 -16.95
N LEU A 44 9.79 -14.03 -15.65
CA LEU A 44 9.14 -13.05 -14.77
C LEU A 44 10.05 -11.85 -14.45
N ARG A 45 11.29 -11.82 -14.96
CA ARG A 45 12.28 -10.78 -14.65
C ARG A 45 12.01 -9.43 -15.30
N GLU A 46 11.13 -9.37 -16.29
CA GLU A 46 10.67 -8.10 -16.87
C GLU A 46 9.69 -7.36 -15.93
N GLY A 47 9.12 -8.07 -14.95
CA GLY A 47 8.15 -7.51 -14.01
C GLY A 47 6.81 -7.18 -14.67
N VAL A 48 6.01 -6.39 -13.95
CA VAL A 48 4.73 -5.84 -14.42
C VAL A 48 4.66 -4.35 -14.12
N PRO A 49 3.84 -3.57 -14.85
CA PRO A 49 3.66 -2.15 -14.54
C PRO A 49 3.25 -1.91 -13.08
N THR A 50 3.87 -0.93 -12.44
CA THR A 50 3.58 -0.57 -11.04
C THR A 50 2.41 0.40 -10.97
N ALA A 51 1.26 -0.09 -10.53
CA ALA A 51 0.04 0.72 -10.46
C ALA A 51 -0.03 1.64 -9.22
N ILE A 52 0.61 1.26 -8.11
CA ILE A 52 0.51 1.95 -6.82
C ILE A 52 1.89 1.96 -6.16
N SER A 53 2.32 3.13 -5.68
CA SER A 53 3.44 3.29 -4.75
C SER A 53 2.92 3.87 -3.42
N PRO A 54 2.67 3.02 -2.42
CA PRO A 54 2.32 3.48 -1.07
C PRO A 54 3.56 3.61 -0.19
N ARG A 55 3.49 4.48 0.81
CA ARG A 55 4.49 4.57 1.89
C ARG A 55 3.81 4.72 3.24
N LEU A 56 4.45 4.19 4.27
CA LEU A 56 4.04 4.38 5.65
C LEU A 56 4.74 5.58 6.26
N TRP A 57 4.22 6.00 7.41
CA TRP A 57 4.81 7.07 8.20
C TRP A 57 6.17 6.62 8.75
N LEU A 58 7.18 7.46 8.58
CA LEU A 58 8.52 7.14 9.07
C LEU A 58 8.65 7.34 10.58
N ASN A 59 8.02 8.38 11.12
CA ASN A 59 8.16 8.75 12.53
C ASN A 59 7.05 8.16 13.42
N ILE A 60 5.82 8.11 12.90
CA ILE A 60 4.64 7.61 13.62
C ILE A 60 4.46 6.12 13.25
N PRO A 61 4.27 5.20 14.21
CA PRO A 61 3.93 3.83 13.89
C PRO A 61 2.58 3.74 13.15
N ASP A 62 2.47 2.84 12.19
CA ASP A 62 1.24 2.64 11.41
C ASP A 62 0.22 1.81 12.19
N TYR A 63 -0.29 2.38 13.27
CA TYR A 63 -1.29 1.77 14.14
C TYR A 63 -2.72 2.05 13.66
N ASP A 64 -3.64 1.14 14.01
CA ASP A 64 -5.05 1.49 14.00
C ASP A 64 -5.34 2.65 14.97
N ALA A 65 -6.44 3.37 14.72
CA ALA A 65 -6.78 4.57 15.49
C ALA A 65 -6.88 4.32 17.01
N PRO A 66 -7.57 3.27 17.51
CA PRO A 66 -7.58 2.93 18.93
C PRO A 66 -6.18 2.71 19.53
N THR A 67 -5.31 1.96 18.84
CA THR A 67 -3.95 1.70 19.30
C THR A 67 -3.13 2.99 19.33
N GLN A 68 -3.30 3.87 18.34
CA GLN A 68 -2.65 5.19 18.31
C GLN A 68 -3.10 6.10 19.48
N LEU A 69 -4.37 6.01 19.90
CA LEU A 69 -4.92 6.79 21.02
C LEU A 69 -4.31 6.41 22.37
N VAL A 70 -4.00 5.13 22.60
CA VAL A 70 -3.39 4.67 23.86
C VAL A 70 -1.85 4.77 23.87
N LYS A 71 -1.23 5.06 22.71
CA LYS A 71 0.23 5.19 22.53
C LYS A 71 0.63 6.51 21.84
N PRO A 72 0.16 7.69 22.30
CA PRO A 72 0.31 8.95 21.56
C PRO A 72 1.76 9.43 21.41
N LEU A 73 2.64 9.01 22.33
CA LEU A 73 4.05 9.41 22.37
C LEU A 73 4.99 8.40 21.71
N GLU A 74 4.48 7.24 21.29
CA GLU A 74 5.32 6.21 20.67
C GLU A 74 5.77 6.64 19.28
N ARG A 75 7.04 6.39 18.96
CA ARG A 75 7.67 6.74 17.68
C ARG A 75 8.47 5.55 17.16
N ASN A 76 8.57 5.44 15.84
CA ASN A 76 9.45 4.44 15.24
C ASN A 76 10.90 4.75 15.61
N THR A 77 11.58 3.81 16.27
CA THR A 77 12.99 3.94 16.65
C THR A 77 13.93 3.25 15.65
N ARG A 78 13.38 2.58 14.64
CA ARG A 78 14.12 1.84 13.60
C ARG A 78 13.61 2.24 12.22
N TYR A 79 14.54 2.38 11.29
CA TYR A 79 14.27 2.61 9.87
C TYR A 79 14.79 1.42 9.07
N VAL A 80 13.95 0.84 8.22
CA VAL A 80 14.34 -0.22 7.29
C VAL A 80 14.28 0.36 5.88
N ASP A 81 15.45 0.51 5.24
CA ASP A 81 15.56 1.04 3.88
C ASP A 81 15.31 -0.04 2.82
N ALA A 82 14.06 -0.51 2.76
CA ALA A 82 13.67 -1.54 1.80
C ALA A 82 12.59 -1.00 0.84
N ILE A 83 12.77 -1.30 -0.44
CA ILE A 83 11.72 -1.18 -1.46
C ILE A 83 11.25 -2.60 -1.74
N LEU A 84 9.96 -2.85 -1.56
CA LEU A 84 9.36 -4.18 -1.66
C LEU A 84 8.17 -4.10 -2.62
N THR A 85 8.07 -5.08 -3.50
CA THR A 85 6.80 -5.32 -4.20
C THR A 85 5.83 -6.02 -3.26
N ILE A 86 4.59 -5.52 -3.22
CA ILE A 86 3.49 -6.20 -2.52
C ILE A 86 3.11 -7.46 -3.33
N PRO A 87 3.12 -8.66 -2.73
CA PRO A 87 2.77 -9.88 -3.45
C PRO A 87 1.34 -9.86 -3.97
N LYS A 88 1.11 -10.52 -5.11
CA LYS A 88 -0.23 -10.62 -5.70
C LYS A 88 -1.22 -11.25 -4.70
N GLY A 89 -2.41 -10.65 -4.57
CA GLY A 89 -3.48 -11.19 -3.73
C GLY A 89 -3.27 -11.00 -2.23
N THR A 90 -2.33 -10.15 -1.82
CA THR A 90 -2.04 -9.85 -0.42
C THR A 90 -2.73 -8.56 0.00
N LEU A 91 -3.35 -8.57 1.19
CA LEU A 91 -3.83 -7.34 1.85
C LEU A 91 -2.65 -6.64 2.52
N PHE A 92 -2.60 -5.31 2.42
CA PHE A 92 -1.52 -4.50 2.97
C PHE A 92 -2.06 -3.15 3.49
N PRO A 93 -1.46 -2.56 4.53
CA PRO A 93 -1.83 -1.23 4.97
C PRO A 93 -1.36 -0.17 3.97
N THR A 94 -2.13 0.92 3.82
CA THR A 94 -1.79 2.02 2.92
C THR A 94 -2.17 3.36 3.55
N CYS A 95 -1.26 4.32 3.50
CA CYS A 95 -1.55 5.68 3.95
C CYS A 95 -2.07 6.50 2.76
N GLY A 96 -3.32 6.97 2.84
CA GLY A 96 -3.91 7.80 1.79
C GLY A 96 -3.23 9.14 1.56
N MET A 97 -2.50 9.66 2.56
CA MET A 97 -1.73 10.90 2.45
C MET A 97 -0.32 10.71 1.85
N ASN A 98 0.16 9.46 1.77
CA ASN A 98 1.50 9.12 1.31
C ASN A 98 1.43 8.02 0.25
N LEU A 99 0.75 8.37 -0.84
CA LEU A 99 0.37 7.47 -1.91
C LEU A 99 0.55 8.16 -3.26
N ALA A 100 1.20 7.46 -4.19
CA ALA A 100 1.18 7.79 -5.61
C ALA A 100 0.63 6.60 -6.39
N PHE A 101 -0.08 6.84 -7.48
CA PHE A 101 -0.68 5.79 -8.29
C PHE A 101 -0.73 6.17 -9.76
N ASP A 102 -0.74 5.17 -10.62
CA ASP A 102 -1.00 5.31 -12.04
C ASP A 102 -2.52 5.43 -12.26
N ARG A 103 -2.94 6.62 -12.71
CA ARG A 103 -4.35 6.95 -12.96
C ARG A 103 -4.99 6.02 -13.99
N GLU A 104 -4.25 5.60 -15.01
CA GLU A 104 -4.78 4.82 -16.13
C GLU A 104 -4.88 3.34 -15.76
N LEU A 105 -3.92 2.81 -15.01
CA LEU A 105 -3.95 1.43 -14.52
C LEU A 105 -4.99 1.23 -13.40
N ILE A 106 -5.13 2.19 -12.49
CA ILE A 106 -6.07 2.09 -11.36
C ILE A 106 -7.49 2.52 -11.75
N GLY A 107 -7.63 3.62 -12.47
CA GLY A 107 -8.93 4.19 -12.83
C GLY A 107 -9.87 4.32 -11.62
N PRO A 108 -11.13 3.87 -11.71
CA PRO A 108 -12.11 3.95 -10.63
C PRO A 108 -11.94 2.86 -9.54
N ALA A 109 -10.92 1.99 -9.63
CA ALA A 109 -10.74 0.88 -8.70
C ALA A 109 -10.18 1.28 -7.32
N MET A 110 -9.90 2.56 -7.10
CA MET A 110 -9.43 3.08 -5.82
C MET A 110 -10.49 4.01 -5.22
N TYR A 111 -10.91 3.70 -4.00
CA TYR A 111 -11.89 4.46 -3.25
C TYR A 111 -11.39 4.68 -1.82
N PHE A 112 -11.34 5.93 -1.38
CA PHE A 112 -11.07 6.25 0.02
C PHE A 112 -12.35 6.13 0.82
N GLY A 113 -12.30 5.29 1.85
CA GLY A 113 -13.37 5.23 2.82
C GLY A 113 -13.67 6.59 3.43
N LEU A 114 -14.96 6.92 3.56
CA LEU A 114 -15.35 8.12 4.30
C LEU A 114 -14.92 7.93 5.76
N MET A 115 -14.10 8.86 6.24
CA MET A 115 -13.61 8.89 7.62
C MET A 115 -14.35 9.99 8.37
N GLY A 116 -14.69 9.75 9.63
CA GLY A 116 -15.39 10.72 10.48
C GLY A 116 -16.50 10.08 11.29
N ASP A 117 -17.07 10.85 12.22
CA ASP A 117 -18.22 10.42 13.00
C ASP A 117 -19.42 10.11 12.09
N GLY A 118 -20.14 9.04 12.41
CA GLY A 118 -21.24 8.52 11.59
C GLY A 118 -20.85 7.88 10.25
N GLN A 119 -19.56 7.87 9.89
CA GLN A 119 -19.11 7.20 8.68
C GLN A 119 -18.83 5.71 8.93
N PRO A 120 -19.23 4.82 8.02
CA PRO A 120 -19.18 3.37 8.22
C PRO A 120 -17.76 2.81 8.40
N ILE A 121 -16.74 3.54 7.93
CA ILE A 121 -15.32 3.14 8.06
C ILE A 121 -14.67 3.72 9.34
N GLY A 122 -15.29 4.72 9.97
CA GLY A 122 -14.85 5.24 11.27
C GLY A 122 -15.07 4.28 12.44
N LEU A 123 -15.90 3.24 12.24
CA LEU A 123 -16.16 2.19 13.22
C LEU A 123 -15.25 0.99 12.92
N VAL A 124 -14.20 0.89 13.73
CA VAL A 124 -13.27 -0.24 13.79
C VAL A 124 -14.06 -1.55 13.67
N LEU A 125 -13.83 -2.32 12.60
CA LEU A 125 -14.32 -3.69 12.31
C LEU A 125 -15.47 -3.91 11.30
N GLN A 126 -15.97 -2.94 10.54
CA GLN A 126 -16.94 -3.23 9.43
C GLN A 126 -16.56 -2.89 7.97
N PRO A 127 -15.28 -2.70 7.55
CA PRO A 127 -14.99 -2.30 6.18
C PRO A 127 -15.60 -3.24 5.12
N PHE A 128 -15.49 -4.55 5.33
CA PHE A 128 -15.92 -5.54 4.32
C PHE A 128 -17.43 -5.63 4.16
N ASP A 129 -18.20 -5.67 5.25
CA ASP A 129 -19.66 -5.75 5.17
C ASP A 129 -20.24 -4.47 4.55
N TRP A 130 -19.71 -3.30 4.94
CA TRP A 130 -20.13 -2.04 4.35
C TRP A 130 -19.75 -1.92 2.87
N ILE A 131 -18.53 -2.30 2.49
CA ILE A 131 -18.09 -2.31 1.08
C ILE A 131 -19.00 -3.24 0.27
N LYS A 132 -19.30 -4.43 0.80
CA LYS A 132 -20.21 -5.39 0.17
C LYS A 132 -21.59 -4.79 -0.05
N LYS A 133 -22.19 -4.23 1.00
CA LYS A 133 -23.50 -3.55 0.94
C LYS A 133 -23.54 -2.36 -0.02
N THR A 134 -22.46 -1.57 -0.06
CA THR A 134 -22.43 -0.30 -0.79
C THR A 134 -22.11 -0.47 -2.27
N PHE A 135 -21.18 -1.36 -2.60
CA PHE A 135 -20.65 -1.47 -3.96
C PHE A 135 -21.11 -2.74 -4.70
N PHE A 136 -21.48 -3.80 -3.97
CA PHE A 136 -21.76 -5.11 -4.57
C PHE A 136 -23.22 -5.57 -4.39
N GLU A 137 -23.92 -5.15 -3.35
CA GLU A 137 -25.34 -5.46 -3.14
C GLU A 137 -26.20 -4.43 -3.87
N LYS A 138 -27.16 -4.91 -4.68
CA LYS A 138 -28.16 -4.02 -5.29
C LYS A 138 -29.07 -3.46 -4.19
N PRO A 139 -29.43 -2.17 -4.22
CA PRO A 139 -30.46 -1.65 -3.33
C PRO A 139 -31.74 -2.46 -3.52
N GLN A 140 -32.27 -3.00 -2.42
CA GLN A 140 -33.62 -3.59 -2.41
C GLN A 140 -34.61 -2.42 -2.57
N PRO A 141 -35.63 -2.52 -3.44
CA PRO A 141 -36.68 -1.51 -3.47
C PRO A 141 -37.36 -1.46 -2.10
N GLU A 142 -37.53 -0.25 -1.55
CA GLU A 142 -38.35 -0.05 -0.36
C GLU A 142 -39.79 -0.50 -0.67
N ALA A 143 -40.37 -1.30 0.22
CA ALA A 143 -41.74 -1.81 0.11
C ALA A 143 -42.79 -0.71 0.37
#